data_AF-A0A431TUM3-F1
#
_entry.id   AF-A0A431TUM3-F1
#
_cell.length_a   1.000
_cell.length_b   1.000
_cell.length_c   1.000
_cell.angle_alpha   90.00
_cell.angle_beta   90.00
_cell.angle_gamma   90.00
#
_symmetry.space_group_name_H-M   'P 1'
#
loop_
_entity.id
_entity.type
_entity.pdbx_description
1 polymer ?
#
loop_
_entity_poly.entity_id
_entity_poly.type
_entity_poly.pdbx_seq_one_letter_code
_entity_poly.pdbx_strand_id
1 'polypeptide(L)'
;MPSKPPLTPDDLLLPTRRPVPRWRTAATHLGLFLLTLLTTTAAGAGWLTGHRLLDATAQDSFPRLSGWWPSAAELARGLAYSLPLLGFLTAHEFGHYAAARWHRIRATLPYYLPFLNGVLDIGTLGAIIRLRSQVSSRRAFFDVAVAGPLAGLVVAVALLAYGFTHLPPAPTGLVRPLPDLMVPQPPLLYHLLARCLADPTHLPPTDTLMHYPWLAAGTLGLLITGLNLLPFGPLDGGRVLYGLLGYHGYNRLVPWLFVPFVFYAGLGLFHLTDGWRTWLYGGVPYLLCLVALLWGLLPRRRLVLLAALGLWALQVALATAMPTLEGAPGWLTLGLILARGLGIFHPEAPDEQPLTPGRRVLGWLTVLVFGLCFSPAPFTFSPNALPAAPQRPAPPRVPEPMPTSASAPDRTAPEYRWTLAARIADQMLEAGLSHRDVNEATTPDDVISRGALPKADAAYVRGLQVLPDGDARDLFVRHARSKPHEDDPNCCDTFNFFRQLVWINLYSRPDEDEVLPG
;
A
#
# COMPACT_ATOMS: atom_id res chain seq x y z
N MET A 1 4.03 -56.05 -14.63
CA MET A 1 3.39 -54.92 -15.33
C MET A 1 3.47 -55.19 -16.81
N PRO A 2 2.37 -55.15 -17.58
CA PRO A 2 2.43 -55.37 -19.03
C PRO A 2 3.19 -54.22 -19.70
N SER A 3 4.14 -54.54 -20.57
CA SER A 3 4.94 -53.58 -21.32
C SER A 3 4.05 -52.79 -22.30
N LYS A 4 4.11 -51.46 -22.24
CA LYS A 4 3.43 -50.59 -23.21
C LYS A 4 3.92 -50.91 -24.63
N PRO A 5 3.03 -50.93 -25.63
CA PRO A 5 3.43 -51.10 -27.02
C PRO A 5 4.33 -49.94 -27.49
N PRO A 6 5.20 -50.18 -28.49
CA PRO A 6 6.09 -49.15 -29.03
C PRO A 6 5.28 -48.03 -29.70
N LEU A 7 5.68 -46.77 -29.43
CA LEU A 7 5.08 -45.57 -30.03
C LEU A 7 5.22 -45.59 -31.55
N THR A 8 4.16 -45.26 -32.27
CA THR A 8 4.17 -45.18 -33.73
C THR A 8 4.79 -43.84 -34.19
N PRO A 9 5.30 -43.73 -35.44
CA PRO A 9 5.86 -42.48 -35.96
C PRO A 9 4.88 -41.29 -35.90
N ASP A 10 3.58 -41.55 -35.95
CA ASP A 10 2.53 -40.53 -35.84
C ASP A 10 2.37 -40.02 -34.40
N ASP A 11 2.67 -40.83 -33.38
CA ASP A 11 2.67 -40.42 -31.97
C ASP A 11 3.82 -39.44 -31.64
N LEU A 12 4.85 -39.38 -32.50
CA LEU A 12 6.01 -38.48 -32.38
C LEU A 12 5.78 -37.11 -33.04
N LEU A 13 4.68 -36.91 -33.77
CA LEU A 13 4.29 -35.62 -34.31
C LEU A 13 3.60 -34.81 -33.21
N LEU A 14 4.39 -34.12 -32.38
CA LEU A 14 3.87 -33.11 -31.46
C LEU A 14 2.95 -32.16 -32.26
N PRO A 15 1.69 -31.93 -31.84
CA PRO A 15 0.79 -31.03 -32.54
C PRO A 15 1.48 -29.67 -32.64
N THR A 16 1.79 -29.26 -33.87
CA THR A 16 2.36 -27.95 -34.16
C THR A 16 1.31 -26.91 -33.73
N ARG A 17 1.47 -26.36 -32.53
CA ARG A 17 0.57 -25.31 -32.02
C ARG A 17 0.48 -24.23 -33.09
N ARG A 18 -0.74 -23.99 -33.60
CA ARG A 18 -0.99 -22.94 -34.60
C ARG A 18 -0.35 -21.63 -34.14
N PRO A 19 0.42 -20.93 -34.99
CA PRO A 19 1.05 -19.69 -34.60
C PRO A 19 -0.02 -18.68 -34.18
N VAL A 20 0.11 -18.15 -32.96
CA VAL A 20 -0.82 -17.14 -32.45
C VAL A 20 -0.73 -15.89 -33.35
N PRO A 21 -1.86 -15.33 -33.80
CA PRO A 21 -1.85 -14.11 -34.63
C PRO A 21 -1.08 -12.97 -33.95
N ARG A 22 -0.25 -12.25 -34.72
CA ARG A 22 0.60 -11.15 -34.20
C ARG A 22 -0.21 -10.08 -33.47
N TRP A 23 -1.41 -9.75 -33.98
CA TRP A 23 -2.29 -8.75 -33.35
C TRP A 23 -2.76 -9.16 -31.95
N ARG A 24 -3.03 -10.46 -31.70
CA ARG A 24 -3.43 -10.95 -30.37
C ARG A 24 -2.30 -10.78 -29.37
N THR A 25 -1.08 -11.06 -29.80
CA THR A 25 0.11 -10.88 -28.94
C THR A 25 0.32 -9.41 -28.61
N ALA A 26 0.25 -8.53 -29.61
CA ALA A 26 0.36 -7.08 -29.40
C ALA A 26 -0.75 -6.55 -28.48
N ALA A 27 -1.99 -6.99 -28.68
CA ALA A 27 -3.13 -6.63 -27.84
C ALA A 27 -2.96 -7.08 -26.39
N THR A 28 -2.40 -8.26 -26.13
CA THR A 28 -2.10 -8.72 -24.76
C THR A 28 -1.07 -7.83 -24.07
N HIS A 29 0.05 -7.51 -24.73
CA HIS A 29 1.09 -6.66 -24.15
C HIS A 29 0.58 -5.24 -23.90
N LEU A 30 -0.12 -4.66 -24.88
CA LEU A 30 -0.72 -3.33 -24.75
C LEU A 30 -1.80 -3.31 -23.67
N GLY A 31 -2.69 -4.31 -23.64
CA GLY A 31 -3.76 -4.41 -22.65
C GLY A 31 -3.22 -4.53 -21.23
N LEU A 32 -2.18 -5.35 -21.01
CA LEU A 32 -1.52 -5.45 -19.72
C LEU A 32 -0.83 -4.14 -19.32
N PHE A 33 -0.13 -3.48 -20.25
CA PHE A 33 0.47 -2.18 -19.99
C PHE A 33 -0.58 -1.13 -19.59
N LEU A 34 -1.67 -1.02 -20.33
CA LEU A 34 -2.76 -0.08 -20.03
C LEU A 34 -3.44 -0.40 -18.70
N LEU A 35 -3.63 -1.69 -18.39
CA LEU A 35 -4.17 -2.10 -17.10
C LEU A 35 -3.22 -1.75 -15.95
N THR A 36 -1.91 -1.97 -16.11
CA THR A 36 -0.92 -1.59 -15.10
C THR A 36 -0.82 -0.07 -14.96
N LEU A 37 -0.93 0.70 -16.05
CA LEU A 37 -1.04 2.16 -15.98
C LEU A 37 -2.25 2.58 -15.17
N LEU A 38 -3.41 1.96 -15.37
CA LEU A 38 -4.61 2.25 -14.59
C LEU A 38 -4.42 1.93 -13.10
N THR A 39 -3.90 0.74 -12.76
CA THR A 39 -3.72 0.34 -11.35
C THR A 39 -2.66 1.18 -10.63
N THR A 40 -1.54 1.50 -11.29
CA THR A 40 -0.50 2.38 -10.72
C THR A 40 -0.96 3.83 -10.61
N THR A 41 -1.79 4.31 -11.54
CA THR A 41 -2.37 5.67 -11.46
C THR A 41 -3.35 5.77 -10.30
N ALA A 42 -4.17 4.74 -10.07
CA ALA A 42 -5.08 4.68 -8.93
C ALA A 42 -4.32 4.63 -7.60
N ALA A 43 -3.27 3.81 -7.51
CA ALA A 43 -2.37 3.77 -6.35
C ALA A 43 -1.72 5.14 -6.07
N GLY A 44 -1.14 5.77 -7.09
CA GLY A 44 -0.53 7.10 -6.95
C GLY A 44 -1.53 8.17 -6.55
N ALA A 45 -2.77 8.11 -7.07
CA ALA A 45 -3.85 8.99 -6.63
C ALA A 45 -4.15 8.78 -5.13
N GLY A 46 -4.24 7.54 -4.67
CA GLY A 46 -4.48 7.22 -3.26
C GLY A 46 -3.38 7.72 -2.33
N TRP A 47 -2.12 7.57 -2.73
CA TRP A 47 -0.98 8.11 -1.96
C TRP A 47 -0.95 9.62 -1.90
N LEU A 48 -1.36 10.31 -2.98
CA LEU A 48 -1.39 11.78 -3.02
C LEU A 48 -2.53 12.37 -2.18
N THR A 49 -3.65 11.65 -2.05
CA THR A 49 -4.86 12.14 -1.36
C THR A 49 -5.03 11.56 0.04
N GLY A 50 -4.26 10.54 0.40
CA GLY A 50 -4.40 9.84 1.68
C GLY A 50 -5.61 8.90 1.72
N HIS A 51 -6.08 8.43 0.56
CA HIS A 51 -7.18 7.48 0.43
C HIS A 51 -6.68 6.12 -0.09
N ARG A 52 -7.42 5.05 0.21
CA ARG A 52 -7.16 3.70 -0.32
C ARG A 52 -8.40 3.17 -0.99
N LEU A 53 -8.22 2.32 -2.00
CA LEU A 53 -9.34 1.58 -2.63
C LEU A 53 -9.81 0.42 -1.76
N LEU A 54 -8.88 -0.19 -1.01
CA LEU A 54 -9.15 -1.25 -0.06
C LEU A 54 -8.66 -0.84 1.33
N ASP A 55 -9.57 -0.89 2.29
CA ASP A 55 -9.25 -0.74 3.70
C ASP A 55 -9.15 -2.12 4.34
N ALA A 56 -8.06 -2.35 5.06
CA ALA A 56 -7.87 -3.52 5.90
C ALA A 56 -7.50 -3.00 7.28
N THR A 57 -8.47 -2.92 8.19
CA THR A 57 -8.19 -2.60 9.60
C THR A 57 -7.70 -3.86 10.32
N ALA A 58 -6.96 -3.70 11.42
CA ALA A 58 -6.47 -4.83 12.21
C ALA A 58 -7.59 -5.76 12.75
N GLN A 59 -8.85 -5.30 12.75
CA GLN A 59 -10.04 -6.07 13.14
C GLN A 59 -10.74 -6.77 11.96
N ASP A 60 -10.36 -6.47 10.71
CA ASP A 60 -10.97 -7.08 9.53
C ASP A 60 -10.22 -8.34 9.07
N SER A 61 -10.94 -9.46 9.01
CA SER A 61 -10.40 -10.73 8.47
C SER A 61 -10.08 -10.67 6.97
N PHE A 62 -10.65 -9.72 6.23
CA PHE A 62 -10.45 -9.53 4.80
C PHE A 62 -10.50 -8.03 4.41
N PRO A 63 -9.70 -7.59 3.41
CA PRO A 63 -9.79 -6.22 2.91
C PRO A 63 -11.18 -5.90 2.37
N ARG A 64 -11.73 -4.74 2.74
CA ARG A 64 -13.03 -4.24 2.28
C ARG A 64 -12.85 -3.07 1.32
N LEU A 65 -13.80 -2.90 0.41
CA LEU A 65 -13.86 -1.69 -0.43
C LEU A 65 -14.14 -0.48 0.46
N SER A 66 -13.29 0.54 0.40
CA SER A 66 -13.42 1.77 1.19
C SER A 66 -14.58 2.66 0.75
N GLY A 67 -15.18 2.38 -0.40
CA GLY A 67 -16.19 3.24 -1.04
C GLY A 67 -15.59 4.48 -1.72
N TRP A 68 -14.27 4.73 -1.58
CA TRP A 68 -13.59 5.78 -2.32
C TRP A 68 -13.32 5.35 -3.76
N TRP A 69 -13.66 6.22 -4.70
CA TRP A 69 -13.31 6.06 -6.10
C TRP A 69 -12.60 7.32 -6.58
N PRO A 70 -11.40 7.22 -7.16
CA PRO A 70 -10.64 8.40 -7.56
C PRO A 70 -11.36 9.16 -8.67
N SER A 71 -11.51 10.46 -8.46
CA SER A 71 -12.02 11.41 -9.45
C SER A 71 -11.06 11.55 -10.63
N ALA A 72 -11.55 12.09 -11.76
CA ALA A 72 -10.71 12.34 -12.93
C ALA A 72 -9.51 13.25 -12.63
N ALA A 73 -9.67 14.22 -11.71
CA ALA A 73 -8.61 15.12 -11.29
C ALA A 73 -7.55 14.39 -10.44
N GLU A 74 -7.96 13.49 -9.54
CA GLU A 74 -7.04 12.68 -8.74
C GLU A 74 -6.28 11.67 -9.60
N LEU A 75 -6.95 11.02 -10.56
CA LEU A 75 -6.29 10.16 -11.54
C LEU A 75 -5.28 10.93 -12.37
N ALA A 76 -5.61 12.15 -12.81
CA ALA A 76 -4.66 12.99 -13.55
C ALA A 76 -3.41 13.32 -12.72
N ARG A 77 -3.56 13.54 -11.40
CA ARG A 77 -2.42 13.72 -10.49
C ARG A 77 -1.64 12.42 -10.26
N GLY A 78 -2.33 11.28 -10.18
CA GLY A 78 -1.71 9.95 -10.07
C GLY A 78 -0.80 9.59 -11.24
N LEU A 79 -1.01 10.19 -12.42
CA LEU A 79 -0.11 10.03 -13.58
C LEU A 79 1.31 10.53 -13.31
N ALA A 80 1.47 11.53 -12.42
CA ALA A 80 2.78 12.03 -12.02
C ALA A 80 3.62 10.95 -11.29
N TYR A 81 2.98 9.91 -10.77
CA TYR A 81 3.63 8.75 -10.16
C TYR A 81 3.74 7.58 -11.15
N SER A 82 2.64 7.23 -11.81
CA SER A 82 2.60 6.03 -12.65
C SER A 82 3.50 6.12 -13.88
N LEU A 83 3.59 7.29 -14.52
CA LEU A 83 4.44 7.47 -15.70
C LEU A 83 5.94 7.32 -15.37
N PRO A 84 6.50 7.97 -14.34
CA PRO A 84 7.86 7.68 -13.88
C PRO A 84 8.12 6.22 -13.53
N LEU A 85 7.23 5.59 -12.75
CA LEU A 85 7.42 4.19 -12.33
C LEU A 85 7.38 3.24 -13.53
N LEU A 86 6.42 3.40 -14.44
CA LEU A 86 6.36 2.61 -15.66
C LEU A 86 7.53 2.91 -16.58
N GLY A 87 8.01 4.14 -16.64
CA GLY A 87 9.23 4.50 -17.37
C GLY A 87 10.44 3.73 -16.86
N PHE A 88 10.59 3.64 -15.53
CA PHE A 88 11.61 2.79 -14.90
C PHE A 88 11.45 1.31 -15.26
N LEU A 89 10.26 0.73 -15.07
CA LEU A 89 10.00 -0.68 -15.37
C LEU A 89 10.25 -1.01 -16.85
N THR A 90 9.84 -0.09 -17.73
CA THR A 90 10.09 -0.16 -19.16
C THR A 90 11.60 -0.21 -19.41
N ALA A 91 12.36 0.75 -18.89
CA ALA A 91 13.81 0.79 -19.11
C ALA A 91 14.52 -0.47 -18.60
N HIS A 92 14.13 -0.98 -17.42
CA HIS A 92 14.66 -2.22 -16.85
C HIS A 92 14.41 -3.41 -17.78
N GLU A 93 13.15 -3.67 -18.15
CA GLU A 93 12.81 -4.82 -18.99
C GLU A 93 13.35 -4.70 -20.43
N PHE A 94 13.38 -3.50 -20.99
CA PHE A 94 13.98 -3.26 -22.30
C PHE A 94 15.50 -3.38 -22.28
N GLY A 95 16.16 -3.14 -21.14
CA GLY A 95 17.58 -3.45 -20.94
C GLY A 95 17.86 -4.95 -21.12
N HIS A 96 17.07 -5.80 -20.46
CA HIS A 96 17.13 -7.24 -20.68
C HIS A 96 16.82 -7.63 -22.13
N TYR A 97 15.77 -7.05 -22.72
CA TYR A 97 15.35 -7.34 -24.08
C TYR A 97 16.45 -7.00 -25.10
N ALA A 98 17.09 -5.84 -24.97
CA ALA A 98 18.16 -5.39 -25.85
C ALA A 98 19.38 -6.32 -25.76
N ALA A 99 19.80 -6.68 -24.55
CA ALA A 99 20.89 -7.64 -24.34
C ALA A 99 20.55 -9.04 -24.89
N ALA A 100 19.33 -9.51 -24.68
CA ALA A 100 18.87 -10.78 -25.25
C ALA A 100 18.92 -10.74 -26.78
N ARG A 101 18.49 -9.63 -27.39
CA ARG A 101 18.52 -9.45 -28.85
C ARG A 101 19.93 -9.41 -29.40
N TRP A 102 20.87 -8.76 -28.70
CA TRP A 102 22.30 -8.75 -29.04
C TRP A 102 22.88 -10.17 -29.11
N HIS A 103 22.53 -11.00 -28.13
CA HIS A 103 22.91 -12.41 -28.07
C HIS A 103 22.05 -13.34 -28.94
N ARG A 104 21.17 -12.79 -29.79
CA ARG A 104 20.24 -13.54 -30.66
C ARG A 104 19.33 -14.51 -29.89
N ILE A 105 19.07 -14.23 -28.61
CA ILE A 105 18.12 -14.95 -27.77
C ILE A 105 16.73 -14.38 -28.05
N ARG A 106 15.76 -15.25 -28.35
CA ARG A 106 14.37 -14.82 -28.59
C ARG A 106 13.74 -14.45 -27.25
N ALA A 107 13.23 -13.24 -27.11
CA ALA A 107 12.49 -12.75 -25.94
C ALA A 107 11.13 -12.18 -26.34
N THR A 108 10.17 -12.17 -25.41
CA THR A 108 8.91 -11.43 -25.58
C THR A 108 9.09 -9.96 -25.33
N LEU A 109 8.09 -9.16 -25.72
CA LEU A 109 7.90 -7.85 -25.10
C LEU A 109 7.58 -8.02 -23.60
N PRO A 110 7.73 -6.96 -22.79
CA PRO A 110 7.42 -7.02 -21.37
C PRO A 110 5.94 -7.37 -21.12
N TYR A 111 5.70 -8.25 -20.16
CA TYR A 111 4.39 -8.47 -19.55
C TYR A 111 4.36 -7.64 -18.27
N TYR A 112 3.61 -6.55 -18.29
CA TYR A 112 3.35 -5.77 -17.08
C TYR A 112 2.36 -6.51 -16.20
N LEU A 113 2.62 -6.53 -14.90
CA LEU A 113 1.83 -7.25 -13.90
C LEU A 113 1.03 -6.22 -13.10
N PRO A 114 -0.22 -5.93 -13.50
CA PRO A 114 -1.08 -5.04 -12.73
C PRO A 114 -1.39 -5.68 -11.39
N PHE A 115 -1.41 -4.86 -10.35
CA PHE A 115 -1.74 -5.31 -9.02
C PHE A 115 -2.53 -4.23 -8.33
N LEU A 116 -3.84 -4.39 -8.41
CA LEU A 116 -4.76 -3.77 -7.47
C LEU A 116 -4.72 -4.67 -6.24
N ASN A 117 -4.31 -4.16 -5.07
CA ASN A 117 -4.66 -4.63 -3.71
C ASN A 117 -3.49 -4.76 -2.72
N GLY A 118 -3.73 -4.30 -1.48
CA GLY A 118 -3.13 -4.87 -0.26
C GLY A 118 -2.10 -3.99 0.45
N VAL A 119 -1.28 -4.65 1.28
CA VAL A 119 -0.41 -4.05 2.31
C VAL A 119 0.64 -3.04 1.79
N LEU A 120 0.98 -3.09 0.49
CA LEU A 120 1.99 -2.20 -0.12
C LEU A 120 1.41 -1.11 -1.03
N ASP A 121 0.18 -1.28 -1.55
CA ASP A 121 -0.55 -0.38 -2.45
C ASP A 121 0.27 0.32 -3.59
N ILE A 122 1.26 -0.36 -4.17
CA ILE A 122 2.17 0.19 -5.22
C ILE A 122 1.51 0.28 -6.61
N GLY A 123 0.46 -0.52 -6.84
CA GLY A 123 -0.28 -0.59 -8.11
C GLY A 123 0.29 -1.57 -9.14
N THR A 124 1.42 -2.24 -8.87
CA THR A 124 2.03 -3.24 -9.78
C THR A 124 2.92 -4.23 -9.02
N LEU A 125 3.06 -5.45 -9.56
CA LEU A 125 4.09 -6.43 -9.15
C LEU A 125 5.37 -6.31 -10.01
N GLY A 126 5.45 -5.30 -10.89
CA GLY A 126 6.54 -5.10 -11.83
C GLY A 126 6.19 -5.55 -13.25
N ALA A 127 7.22 -5.83 -14.03
CA ALA A 127 7.10 -6.34 -15.38
C ALA A 127 8.11 -7.46 -15.59
N ILE A 128 7.83 -8.38 -16.52
CA ILE A 128 8.73 -9.49 -16.84
C ILE A 128 8.81 -9.73 -18.34
N ILE A 129 10.00 -9.98 -18.85
CA ILE A 129 10.19 -10.60 -20.17
C ILE A 129 10.28 -12.13 -20.06
N ARG A 130 9.79 -12.82 -21.09
CA ARG A 130 9.93 -14.27 -21.22
C ARG A 130 10.92 -14.62 -22.32
N LEU A 131 11.98 -15.33 -21.96
CA LEU A 131 12.89 -15.94 -22.94
C LEU A 131 12.19 -17.13 -23.62
N ARG A 132 12.23 -17.18 -24.97
CA ARG A 132 11.62 -18.19 -25.84
C ARG A 132 12.64 -19.16 -26.45
N SER A 133 13.92 -18.97 -26.18
CA SER A 133 15.00 -19.88 -26.54
C SER A 133 15.91 -20.09 -25.35
N GLN A 134 16.58 -21.23 -25.31
CA GLN A 134 17.57 -21.52 -24.28
C GLN A 134 18.75 -20.55 -24.40
N VAL A 135 19.30 -20.15 -23.26
CA VAL A 135 20.55 -19.40 -23.20
C VAL A 135 21.67 -20.41 -23.09
N SER A 136 22.57 -20.42 -24.08
CA SER A 136 23.58 -21.47 -24.21
C SER A 136 24.91 -21.13 -23.55
N SER A 137 25.16 -19.87 -23.16
CA SER A 137 26.45 -19.42 -22.64
C SER A 137 26.33 -18.66 -21.33
N ARG A 138 27.24 -18.94 -20.40
CA ARG A 138 27.40 -18.22 -19.13
C ARG A 138 27.59 -16.71 -19.32
N ARG A 139 28.28 -16.30 -20.38
CA ARG A 139 28.46 -14.87 -20.72
C ARG A 139 27.15 -14.21 -21.13
N ALA A 140 26.32 -14.91 -21.90
CA ALA A 140 25.02 -14.41 -22.31
C ALA A 140 24.05 -14.32 -21.13
N PHE A 141 24.08 -15.28 -20.20
CA PHE A 141 23.33 -15.18 -18.94
C PHE A 141 23.71 -13.94 -18.15
N PHE A 142 25.02 -13.70 -18.00
CA PHE A 142 25.55 -12.53 -17.30
C PHE A 142 25.14 -11.21 -17.99
N ASP A 143 25.37 -11.08 -19.29
CA ASP A 143 25.09 -9.85 -20.04
C ASP A 143 23.59 -9.50 -20.03
N VAL A 144 22.71 -10.50 -20.18
CA VAL A 144 21.27 -10.28 -20.09
C VAL A 144 20.88 -9.88 -18.66
N ALA A 145 21.41 -10.56 -17.65
CA ALA A 145 21.06 -10.31 -16.25
C ALA A 145 21.52 -8.92 -15.78
N VAL A 146 22.67 -8.43 -16.23
CA VAL A 146 23.21 -7.14 -15.79
C VAL A 146 22.52 -5.95 -16.48
N ALA A 147 22.07 -6.12 -17.72
CA ALA A 147 21.58 -5.02 -18.54
C ALA A 147 20.30 -4.36 -17.99
N GLY A 148 19.35 -5.16 -17.47
CA GLY A 148 18.09 -4.63 -16.94
C GLY A 148 18.29 -3.78 -15.69
N PRO A 149 18.89 -4.31 -14.60
CA PRO A 149 19.19 -3.57 -13.39
C PRO A 149 19.97 -2.27 -13.65
N LEU A 150 20.95 -2.27 -14.55
CA LEU A 150 21.70 -1.06 -14.87
C LEU A 150 20.87 -0.02 -15.65
N ALA A 151 20.05 -0.46 -16.62
CA ALA A 151 19.16 0.43 -17.35
C ALA A 151 18.09 1.05 -16.43
N GLY A 152 17.49 0.23 -15.56
CA GLY A 152 16.56 0.69 -14.52
C GLY A 152 17.24 1.67 -13.55
N LEU A 153 18.44 1.34 -13.06
CA LEU A 153 19.19 2.19 -12.14
C LEU A 153 19.43 3.60 -12.71
N VAL A 154 19.82 3.72 -13.98
CA VAL A 154 20.03 5.02 -14.63
C VAL A 154 18.75 5.86 -14.57
N VAL A 155 17.60 5.25 -14.86
CA VAL A 155 16.31 5.95 -14.77
C VAL A 155 15.96 6.29 -13.31
N ALA A 156 16.12 5.37 -12.37
CA ALA A 156 15.83 5.62 -10.96
C ALA A 156 16.68 6.76 -10.38
N VAL A 157 17.97 6.81 -10.70
CA VAL A 157 18.87 7.91 -10.31
C VAL A 157 18.42 9.23 -10.94
N ALA A 158 18.03 9.24 -12.21
CA ALA A 158 17.52 10.45 -12.87
C ALA A 158 16.21 10.95 -12.23
N LEU A 159 15.28 10.05 -11.90
CA LEU A 159 14.03 10.37 -11.21
C LEU A 159 14.29 10.96 -9.82
N LEU A 160 15.20 10.35 -9.06
CA LEU A 160 15.58 10.86 -7.74
C LEU A 160 16.29 12.21 -7.83
N ALA A 161 17.21 12.38 -8.77
CA ALA A 161 17.90 13.66 -8.99
C ALA A 161 16.90 14.77 -9.33
N TYR A 162 15.94 14.50 -10.22
CA TYR A 162 14.86 15.42 -10.52
C TYR A 162 13.99 15.69 -9.28
N GLY A 163 13.58 14.63 -8.57
CA GLY A 163 12.75 14.72 -7.37
C GLY A 163 13.38 15.57 -6.27
N PHE A 164 14.67 15.40 -5.99
CA PHE A 164 15.39 16.17 -4.96
C PHE A 164 15.61 17.64 -5.33
N THR A 165 15.82 17.93 -6.63
CA THR A 165 16.07 19.30 -7.10
C THR A 165 14.79 20.12 -7.31
N HIS A 166 13.63 19.46 -7.37
CA HIS A 166 12.33 20.08 -7.62
C HIS A 166 11.35 19.86 -6.46
N LEU A 167 11.87 19.76 -5.22
CA LEU A 167 11.00 19.68 -4.06
C LEU A 167 10.23 20.99 -3.89
N PRO A 168 8.90 20.93 -3.67
CA PRO A 168 8.16 22.10 -3.26
C PRO A 168 8.67 22.59 -1.89
N PRO A 169 8.42 23.87 -1.54
CA PRO A 169 8.68 24.36 -0.19
C PRO A 169 8.03 23.43 0.83
N ALA A 170 8.70 23.22 1.97
CA ALA A 170 8.22 22.30 3.01
C ALA A 170 6.73 22.55 3.29
N PRO A 171 5.88 21.51 3.21
CA PRO A 171 4.43 21.70 3.29
C PRO A 171 4.06 22.31 4.65
N THR A 172 3.45 23.49 4.61
CA THR A 172 2.91 24.22 5.79
C THR A 172 1.65 23.56 6.38
N GLY A 173 1.22 22.42 5.84
CA GLY A 173 0.12 21.62 6.36
C GLY A 173 0.59 20.18 6.57
N LEU A 174 0.22 19.59 7.71
CA LEU A 174 0.46 18.19 8.03
C LEU A 174 -0.23 17.32 6.97
N VAL A 175 0.53 16.89 5.97
CA VAL A 175 0.14 15.79 5.11
C VAL A 175 0.01 14.58 6.05
N ARG A 176 -1.23 14.17 6.30
CA ARG A 176 -1.54 13.16 7.30
C ARG A 176 -0.79 11.87 6.94
N PRO A 177 0.09 11.33 7.81
CA PRO A 177 0.63 10.00 7.58
C PRO A 177 -0.56 9.04 7.50
N LEU A 178 -0.63 8.24 6.43
CA LEU A 178 -1.66 7.23 6.29
C LEU A 178 -1.51 6.25 7.48
N PRO A 179 -2.51 6.15 8.38
CA PRO A 179 -2.44 5.19 9.47
C PRO A 179 -2.26 3.77 8.91
N ASP A 180 -1.46 2.98 9.60
CA ASP A 180 -1.16 1.58 9.26
C ASP A 180 -0.61 1.35 7.84
N LEU A 181 0.03 2.35 7.21
CA LEU A 181 0.74 2.15 5.95
C LEU A 181 2.12 1.53 6.19
N MET A 182 2.44 0.50 5.39
CA MET A 182 3.83 0.09 5.20
C MET A 182 4.60 1.21 4.49
N VAL A 183 5.39 1.96 5.25
CA VAL A 183 6.23 3.05 4.73
C VAL A 183 7.49 2.46 4.12
N PRO A 184 7.77 2.74 2.84
CA PRO A 184 8.94 2.17 2.19
C PRO A 184 10.22 2.81 2.74
N GLN A 185 11.19 1.98 3.10
CA GLN A 185 12.45 2.43 3.64
C GLN A 185 13.46 2.61 2.51
N PRO A 186 13.90 3.86 2.24
CA PRO A 186 14.80 4.12 1.14
C PRO A 186 16.14 3.42 1.32
N PRO A 187 16.73 2.87 0.24
CA PRO A 187 18.03 2.21 0.32
C PRO A 187 19.17 3.22 0.42
N LEU A 188 20.40 2.74 0.68
CA LEU A 188 21.57 3.58 0.90
C LEU A 188 21.81 4.59 -0.23
N LEU A 189 21.62 4.20 -1.49
CA LEU A 189 21.79 5.09 -2.63
C LEU A 189 20.85 6.31 -2.59
N TYR A 190 19.61 6.14 -2.11
CA TYR A 190 18.70 7.27 -1.92
C TYR A 190 19.31 8.30 -0.97
N HIS A 191 19.84 7.85 0.17
CA HIS A 191 20.44 8.76 1.16
C HIS A 191 21.71 9.43 0.64
N LEU A 192 22.52 8.74 -0.16
CA LEU A 192 23.68 9.34 -0.81
C LEU A 192 23.27 10.43 -1.79
N LEU A 193 22.27 10.18 -2.64
CA LEU A 193 21.75 11.16 -3.57
C LEU A 193 21.09 12.35 -2.85
N ALA A 194 20.32 12.09 -1.80
CA ALA A 194 19.69 13.14 -0.98
C ALA A 194 20.75 14.08 -0.39
N ARG A 195 21.84 13.54 0.17
CA ARG A 195 22.95 14.34 0.71
C ARG A 195 23.66 15.19 -0.33
N CYS A 196 23.75 14.71 -1.57
CA CYS A 196 24.46 15.39 -2.64
C CYS A 196 23.60 16.42 -3.39
N LEU A 197 22.28 16.18 -3.50
CA LEU A 197 21.41 16.89 -4.44
C LEU A 197 20.25 17.64 -3.79
N ALA A 198 19.77 17.20 -2.62
CA ALA A 198 18.59 17.77 -2.00
C ALA A 198 18.94 18.97 -1.12
N ASP A 199 18.05 19.96 -1.07
CA ASP A 199 18.08 20.99 -0.03
C ASP A 199 17.61 20.37 1.30
N PRO A 200 18.45 20.36 2.36
CA PRO A 200 18.09 19.78 3.65
C PRO A 200 16.83 20.39 4.27
N THR A 201 16.48 21.64 3.92
CA THR A 201 15.32 22.34 4.46
C THR A 201 13.99 21.91 3.82
N HIS A 202 14.04 21.28 2.64
CA HIS A 202 12.87 20.83 1.89
C HIS A 202 12.70 19.30 1.87
N LEU A 203 13.66 18.56 2.43
CA LEU A 203 13.61 17.10 2.44
C LEU A 203 12.39 16.59 3.24
N PRO A 204 11.50 15.79 2.62
CA PRO A 204 10.35 15.27 3.33
C PRO A 204 10.77 14.18 4.33
N PRO A 205 10.07 14.11 5.48
CA PRO A 205 10.11 12.93 6.35
C PRO A 205 9.76 11.64 5.58
N THR A 206 10.40 10.52 5.95
CA THR A 206 10.28 9.23 5.23
C THR A 206 8.85 8.71 5.13
N ASP A 207 8.03 8.94 6.15
CA ASP A 207 6.60 8.59 6.21
C ASP A 207 5.74 9.37 5.20
N THR A 208 6.20 10.54 4.76
CA THR A 208 5.51 11.36 3.75
C THR A 208 6.08 11.21 2.34
N LEU A 209 7.16 10.43 2.16
CA LEU A 209 7.88 10.28 0.89
C LEU A 209 6.96 9.90 -0.29
N MET A 210 5.92 9.10 -0.03
CA MET A 210 4.97 8.66 -1.06
C MET A 210 4.07 9.76 -1.64
N HIS A 211 4.02 10.93 -1.00
CA HIS A 211 3.31 12.10 -1.53
C HIS A 211 4.10 12.84 -2.60
N TYR A 212 5.37 12.48 -2.82
CA TYR A 212 6.25 13.09 -3.80
C TYR A 212 6.47 12.12 -4.96
N PRO A 213 5.71 12.22 -6.07
CA PRO A 213 5.61 11.15 -7.07
C PRO A 213 6.95 10.71 -7.68
N TRP A 214 7.84 11.67 -7.92
CA TRP A 214 9.17 11.42 -8.49
C TRP A 214 10.11 10.72 -7.52
N LEU A 215 10.12 11.17 -6.25
CA LEU A 215 10.89 10.52 -5.19
C LEU A 215 10.34 9.12 -4.87
N ALA A 216 9.02 8.98 -4.82
CA ALA A 216 8.32 7.72 -4.64
C ALA A 216 8.71 6.72 -5.75
N ALA A 217 8.55 7.10 -7.01
CA ALA A 217 8.88 6.25 -8.15
C ALA A 217 10.38 5.91 -8.20
N GLY A 218 11.26 6.88 -7.95
CA GLY A 218 12.71 6.65 -7.91
C GLY A 218 13.13 5.71 -6.77
N THR A 219 12.57 5.89 -5.58
CA THR A 219 12.82 5.03 -4.41
C THR A 219 12.34 3.61 -4.64
N LEU A 220 11.14 3.44 -5.19
CA LEU A 220 10.63 2.13 -5.59
C LEU A 220 11.45 1.51 -6.71
N GLY A 221 11.95 2.33 -7.65
CA GLY A 221 12.88 1.88 -8.68
C GLY A 221 14.14 1.26 -8.08
N LEU A 222 14.77 1.95 -7.12
CA LEU A 222 15.92 1.40 -6.39
C LEU A 222 15.56 0.11 -5.63
N LEU A 223 14.41 0.07 -4.96
CA LEU A 223 13.94 -1.12 -4.26
C LEU A 223 13.76 -2.31 -5.22
N ILE A 224 13.09 -2.10 -6.36
CA ILE A 224 12.87 -3.14 -7.38
C ILE A 224 14.20 -3.61 -7.96
N THR A 225 15.15 -2.69 -8.23
CA THR A 225 16.51 -3.05 -8.64
C THR A 225 17.21 -3.89 -7.57
N GLY A 226 17.12 -3.51 -6.29
CA GLY A 226 17.68 -4.27 -5.17
C GLY A 226 17.09 -5.67 -5.03
N LEU A 227 15.76 -5.79 -5.18
CA LEU A 227 15.04 -7.07 -5.17
C LEU A 227 15.47 -7.98 -6.32
N ASN A 228 15.56 -7.45 -7.54
CA ASN A 228 16.01 -8.21 -8.72
C ASN A 228 17.48 -8.63 -8.62
N LEU A 229 18.30 -7.87 -7.89
CA LEU A 229 19.70 -8.18 -7.66
C LEU A 229 19.97 -9.07 -6.43
N LEU A 230 18.93 -9.62 -5.80
CA LEU A 230 19.11 -10.67 -4.79
C LEU A 230 19.87 -11.87 -5.38
N PRO A 231 20.80 -12.48 -4.61
CA PRO A 231 21.74 -13.47 -5.14
C PRO A 231 21.16 -14.90 -5.18
N PHE A 232 19.93 -15.05 -5.68
CA PHE A 232 19.20 -16.31 -5.64
C PHE A 232 18.58 -16.70 -6.99
N GLY A 233 18.78 -17.97 -7.37
CA GLY A 233 18.09 -18.64 -8.46
C GLY A 233 18.00 -17.85 -9.77
N PRO A 234 16.78 -17.69 -10.32
CA PRO A 234 16.57 -17.01 -11.60
C PRO A 234 16.55 -15.49 -11.51
N LEU A 235 16.69 -14.89 -10.32
CA LEU A 235 16.79 -13.44 -10.19
C LEU A 235 18.05 -12.92 -10.92
N ASP A 236 18.05 -11.65 -11.29
CA ASP A 236 19.17 -11.07 -12.05
C ASP A 236 20.47 -11.12 -11.24
N GLY A 237 20.41 -10.86 -9.93
CA GLY A 237 21.57 -10.98 -9.04
C GLY A 237 22.12 -12.41 -8.96
N GLY A 238 21.25 -13.41 -8.92
CA GLY A 238 21.63 -14.82 -9.00
C GLY A 238 22.37 -15.15 -10.29
N ARG A 239 21.85 -14.67 -11.44
CA ARG A 239 22.49 -14.84 -12.75
C ARG A 239 23.79 -14.07 -12.92
N VAL A 240 23.92 -12.88 -12.32
CA VAL A 240 25.16 -12.10 -12.27
C VAL A 240 26.22 -12.84 -11.46
N LEU A 241 25.86 -13.34 -10.26
CA LEU A 241 26.77 -14.05 -9.38
C LEU A 241 27.17 -15.43 -9.95
N TYR A 242 26.23 -16.14 -10.57
CA TYR A 242 26.51 -17.32 -11.39
C TYR A 242 27.46 -16.98 -12.55
N GLY A 243 27.26 -15.86 -13.24
CA GLY A 243 28.19 -15.34 -14.22
C GLY A 243 29.60 -15.14 -13.67
N LEU A 244 29.74 -14.59 -12.46
CA LEU A 244 31.04 -14.35 -11.81
C LEU A 244 31.73 -15.64 -11.33
N LEU A 245 31.00 -16.53 -10.68
CA LEU A 245 31.55 -17.69 -9.95
C LEU A 245 31.48 -19.01 -10.73
N GLY A 246 30.58 -19.11 -11.71
CA GLY A 246 30.29 -20.34 -12.46
C GLY A 246 29.39 -21.28 -11.69
N TYR A 247 28.96 -22.35 -12.34
CA TYR A 247 27.98 -23.31 -11.80
C TYR A 247 28.36 -23.83 -10.40
N HIS A 248 29.57 -24.40 -10.27
CA HIS A 248 30.03 -25.01 -9.03
C HIS A 248 30.25 -23.99 -7.90
N GLY A 249 30.83 -22.82 -8.23
CA GLY A 249 31.13 -21.79 -7.25
C GLY A 249 29.85 -21.15 -6.70
N TYR A 250 28.92 -20.81 -7.58
CA TYR A 250 27.63 -20.23 -7.21
C TYR A 250 26.78 -21.18 -6.38
N ASN A 251 26.58 -22.42 -6.85
CA ASN A 251 25.71 -23.36 -6.14
C ASN A 251 26.30 -23.81 -4.78
N ARG A 252 27.61 -23.72 -4.59
CA ARG A 252 28.24 -23.90 -3.26
C ARG A 252 27.99 -22.70 -2.34
N LEU A 253 27.91 -21.49 -2.88
CA LEU A 253 27.72 -20.26 -2.14
C LEU A 253 26.26 -20.04 -1.72
N VAL A 254 25.29 -20.44 -2.54
CA VAL A 254 23.85 -20.20 -2.30
C VAL A 254 23.38 -20.58 -0.89
N PRO A 255 23.69 -21.77 -0.32
CA PRO A 255 23.25 -22.11 1.04
C PRO A 255 23.79 -21.15 2.11
N TRP A 256 25.02 -20.67 1.94
CA TRP A 256 25.66 -19.70 2.84
C TRP A 256 25.04 -18.30 2.74
N LEU A 257 24.34 -17.98 1.66
CA LEU A 257 23.58 -16.74 1.53
C LEU A 257 22.13 -16.91 1.99
N PHE A 258 21.51 -18.04 1.66
CA PHE A 258 20.08 -18.27 1.89
C PHE A 258 19.77 -18.56 3.36
N VAL A 259 20.62 -19.31 4.07
CA VAL A 259 20.38 -19.62 5.50
C VAL A 259 20.44 -18.35 6.37
N PRO A 260 21.45 -17.47 6.26
CA PRO A 260 21.44 -16.19 6.97
C PRO A 260 20.29 -15.27 6.56
N PHE A 261 19.88 -15.29 5.28
CA PHE A 261 18.71 -14.55 4.81
C PHE A 261 17.42 -15.01 5.51
N VAL A 262 17.18 -16.32 5.59
CA VAL A 262 16.04 -16.91 6.33
C VAL A 262 16.15 -16.63 7.83
N PHE A 263 17.36 -16.72 8.39
CA PHE A 263 17.60 -16.40 9.80
C PHE A 263 17.19 -14.95 10.11
N TYR A 264 17.66 -13.99 9.30
CA TYR A 264 17.29 -12.58 9.43
C TYR A 264 15.80 -12.36 9.22
N ALA A 265 15.19 -13.02 8.23
CA ALA A 265 13.77 -12.87 7.93
C ALA A 265 12.86 -13.22 9.12
N GLY A 266 13.21 -14.24 9.92
CA GLY A 266 12.39 -14.66 11.05
C GLY A 266 12.88 -14.21 12.44
N LEU A 267 13.92 -13.38 12.51
CA LEU A 267 14.42 -12.84 13.77
C LEU A 267 13.38 -11.88 14.39
N GLY A 268 13.18 -11.95 15.71
CA GLY A 268 12.21 -11.09 16.42
C GLY A 268 10.74 -11.53 16.33
N LEU A 269 10.43 -12.65 15.66
CA LEU A 269 9.05 -13.16 15.59
C LEU A 269 8.52 -13.80 16.88
N PHE A 270 9.43 -14.31 17.72
CA PHE A 270 9.09 -15.03 18.95
C PHE A 270 10.10 -14.71 20.05
N HIS A 271 9.60 -14.41 21.24
CA HIS A 271 10.35 -14.26 22.49
C HIS A 271 9.91 -15.34 23.49
N LEU A 272 10.81 -15.76 24.39
CA LEU A 272 10.46 -16.72 25.45
C LEU A 272 9.39 -16.17 26.43
N THR A 273 9.22 -14.85 26.46
CA THR A 273 8.23 -14.14 27.27
C THR A 273 6.85 -14.08 26.61
N ASP A 274 6.71 -14.49 25.35
CA ASP A 274 5.45 -14.43 24.63
C ASP A 274 4.40 -15.39 25.22
N GLY A 275 3.13 -14.97 25.18
CA GLY A 275 2.03 -15.77 25.68
C GLY A 275 1.83 -17.09 24.92
N TRP A 276 1.25 -18.08 25.59
CA TRP A 276 1.04 -19.43 25.05
C TRP A 276 0.24 -19.45 23.72
N ARG A 277 -0.63 -18.47 23.47
CA ARG A 277 -1.40 -18.35 22.21
C ARG A 277 -0.48 -18.05 21.02
N THR A 278 0.49 -17.16 21.17
CA THR A 278 1.48 -16.84 20.13
C THR A 278 2.27 -18.08 19.74
N TRP A 279 2.67 -18.87 20.72
CA TRP A 279 3.36 -20.14 20.50
C TRP A 279 2.48 -21.20 19.84
N LEU A 280 1.23 -21.34 20.28
CA LEU A 280 0.29 -22.32 19.74
C LEU A 280 -0.07 -22.03 18.28
N TYR A 281 -0.40 -20.78 17.96
CA TYR A 281 -0.87 -20.39 16.62
C TYR A 281 0.27 -19.99 15.67
N GLY A 282 1.38 -19.46 16.18
CA GLY A 282 2.51 -19.02 15.36
C GLY A 282 3.64 -20.03 15.28
N GLY A 283 3.96 -20.72 16.39
CA GLY A 283 5.17 -21.53 16.49
C GLY A 283 5.17 -22.75 15.55
N VAL A 284 4.10 -23.54 15.55
CA VAL A 284 4.00 -24.72 14.67
C VAL A 284 4.01 -24.32 13.19
N PRO A 285 3.19 -23.37 12.71
CA PRO A 285 3.26 -22.91 11.31
C PRO A 285 4.63 -22.35 10.94
N TYR A 286 5.28 -21.62 11.84
CA TYR A 286 6.61 -21.07 11.58
C TYR A 286 7.68 -22.16 11.45
N LEU A 287 7.67 -23.17 12.32
CA LEU A 287 8.58 -24.32 12.18
C LEU A 287 8.35 -25.06 10.85
N LEU A 288 7.09 -25.27 10.47
CA LEU A 288 6.76 -25.88 9.17
C LEU A 288 7.27 -25.01 8.00
N CYS A 289 7.18 -23.69 8.11
CA CYS A 289 7.74 -22.76 7.14
C CYS A 289 9.26 -22.90 7.04
N LEU A 290 9.98 -22.93 8.16
CA LEU A 290 11.43 -23.15 8.18
C LEU A 290 11.84 -24.49 7.57
N VAL A 291 11.11 -25.56 7.89
CA VAL A 291 11.33 -26.88 7.29
C VAL A 291 11.12 -26.82 5.77
N ALA A 292 10.09 -26.13 5.30
CA ALA A 292 9.83 -25.96 3.87
C ALA A 292 10.90 -25.11 3.16
N LEU A 293 11.39 -24.06 3.81
CA LEU A 293 12.46 -23.19 3.30
C LEU A 293 13.80 -23.93 3.17
N LEU A 294 14.14 -24.76 4.15
CA LEU A 294 15.37 -25.55 4.16
C LEU A 294 15.23 -26.87 3.37
N TRP A 295 14.02 -27.17 2.87
CA TRP A 295 13.76 -28.38 2.11
C TRP A 295 14.52 -28.38 0.78
N GLY A 296 15.42 -29.35 0.61
CA GLY A 296 16.25 -29.47 -0.58
C GLY A 296 17.60 -28.73 -0.52
N LEU A 297 17.85 -27.93 0.52
CA LEU A 297 19.20 -27.39 0.78
C LEU A 297 20.12 -28.44 1.39
N LEU A 298 19.57 -29.30 2.25
CA LEU A 298 20.32 -30.33 2.96
C LEU A 298 19.97 -31.73 2.39
N PRO A 299 20.95 -32.64 2.30
CA PRO A 299 20.78 -33.93 1.63
C PRO A 299 19.88 -34.91 2.40
N ARG A 300 19.73 -34.76 3.72
CA ARG A 300 18.97 -35.68 4.58
C ARG A 300 17.82 -34.94 5.29
N ARG A 301 16.63 -35.52 5.29
CA ARG A 301 15.44 -34.95 5.95
C ARG A 301 15.64 -34.70 7.45
N ARG A 302 16.36 -35.59 8.15
CA ARG A 302 16.70 -35.39 9.57
C ARG A 302 17.54 -34.13 9.80
N LEU A 303 18.47 -33.83 8.88
CA LEU A 303 19.30 -32.63 8.98
C LEU A 303 18.47 -31.36 8.73
N VAL A 304 17.47 -31.41 7.83
CA VAL A 304 16.53 -30.30 7.62
C VAL A 304 15.77 -29.99 8.91
N LEU A 305 15.23 -31.01 9.57
CA LEU A 305 14.50 -30.82 10.84
C LEU A 305 15.41 -30.26 11.93
N LEU A 306 16.62 -30.82 12.11
CA LEU A 306 17.58 -30.34 13.10
C LEU A 306 18.04 -28.89 12.80
N ALA A 307 18.26 -28.55 11.53
CA ALA A 307 18.64 -27.20 11.12
C ALA A 307 17.49 -26.21 11.34
N ALA A 308 16.25 -26.57 11.02
CA ALA A 308 15.08 -25.73 11.27
C ALA A 308 14.87 -25.49 12.77
N LEU A 309 14.97 -26.53 13.59
CA LEU A 309 14.89 -26.42 15.05
C LEU A 309 16.04 -25.58 15.62
N GLY A 310 17.28 -25.80 15.16
CA GLY A 310 18.44 -25.03 15.59
C GLY A 310 18.35 -23.56 15.20
N LEU A 311 17.89 -23.27 13.98
CA LEU A 311 17.67 -21.92 13.48
C LEU A 311 16.58 -21.21 14.29
N TRP A 312 15.45 -21.89 14.55
CA TRP A 312 14.37 -21.33 15.35
C TRP A 312 14.81 -21.07 16.81
N ALA A 313 15.48 -22.05 17.44
CA ALA A 313 15.99 -21.90 18.80
C ALA A 313 16.98 -20.73 18.92
N LEU A 314 17.86 -20.57 17.93
CA LEU A 314 18.81 -19.46 17.90
C LEU A 314 18.12 -18.11 17.71
N GLN A 315 17.11 -18.03 16.83
CA GLN A 315 16.31 -16.80 16.65
C GLN A 315 15.62 -16.41 17.95
N VAL A 316 14.96 -17.35 18.62
CA VAL A 316 14.25 -17.11 19.89
C VAL A 316 15.23 -16.70 20.99
N ALA A 317 16.37 -17.39 21.10
CA ALA A 317 17.38 -17.08 22.10
C ALA A 317 17.94 -15.65 21.90
N LEU A 318 18.27 -15.28 20.67
CA LEU A 318 18.80 -13.95 20.35
C LEU A 318 17.74 -12.86 20.50
N ALA A 319 16.52 -13.08 20.02
CA ALA A 319 15.42 -12.13 20.19
C ALA A 319 15.05 -11.93 21.67
N THR A 320 15.18 -12.97 22.50
CA THR A 320 14.94 -12.84 23.95
C THR A 320 16.10 -12.13 24.65
N ALA A 321 17.35 -12.44 24.28
CA ALA A 321 18.53 -11.82 24.89
C ALA A 321 18.72 -10.35 24.48
N MET A 322 18.32 -9.99 23.26
CA MET A 322 18.44 -8.67 22.69
C MET A 322 17.13 -8.29 21.99
N PRO A 323 16.10 -7.82 22.72
CA PRO A 323 14.78 -7.51 22.17
C PRO A 323 14.79 -6.45 21.06
N THR A 324 15.85 -5.65 20.96
CA THR A 324 16.03 -4.66 19.88
C THR A 324 16.45 -5.27 18.55
N LEU A 325 16.80 -6.56 18.51
CA LEU A 325 17.16 -7.25 17.28
C LEU A 325 15.91 -7.75 16.56
N GLU A 326 15.44 -6.95 15.61
CA GLU A 326 14.30 -7.30 14.77
C GLU A 326 14.76 -7.68 13.36
N GLY A 327 14.13 -8.73 12.83
CA GLY A 327 14.21 -9.14 11.45
C GLY A 327 13.21 -8.43 10.56
N ALA A 328 13.11 -8.88 9.31
CA ALA A 328 12.07 -8.43 8.38
C ALA A 328 11.22 -9.62 7.90
N PRO A 329 10.10 -9.92 8.58
CA PRO A 329 9.23 -11.07 8.30
C PRO A 329 8.73 -11.17 6.87
N GLY A 330 8.58 -10.04 6.17
CA GLY A 330 8.19 -10.01 4.75
C GLY A 330 9.11 -10.85 3.84
N TRP A 331 10.38 -11.01 4.22
CA TRP A 331 11.32 -11.85 3.48
C TRP A 331 11.04 -13.36 3.58
N LEU A 332 10.29 -13.83 4.58
CA LEU A 332 9.92 -15.25 4.66
C LEU A 332 9.02 -15.65 3.49
N THR A 333 8.09 -14.77 3.10
CA THR A 333 7.24 -14.99 1.93
C THR A 333 8.06 -15.07 0.66
N LEU A 334 8.98 -14.12 0.44
CA LEU A 334 9.86 -14.16 -0.73
C LEU A 334 10.78 -15.38 -0.70
N GLY A 335 11.35 -15.70 0.46
CA GLY A 335 12.16 -16.88 0.68
C GLY A 335 11.41 -18.16 0.32
N LEU A 336 10.11 -18.25 0.65
CA LEU A 336 9.28 -19.41 0.32
C LEU A 336 9.02 -19.49 -1.18
N ILE A 337 8.71 -18.37 -1.83
CA ILE A 337 8.55 -18.28 -3.29
C ILE A 337 9.85 -18.70 -4.00
N LEU A 338 11.00 -18.26 -3.50
CA LEU A 338 12.31 -18.61 -4.05
C LEU A 338 12.64 -20.09 -3.82
N ALA A 339 12.54 -20.59 -2.58
CA ALA A 339 12.87 -21.96 -2.24
C ALA A 339 11.92 -22.97 -2.89
N ARG A 340 10.62 -22.63 -3.04
CA ARG A 340 9.58 -23.57 -3.46
C ARG A 340 8.96 -23.35 -4.83
N GLY A 341 8.93 -22.13 -5.33
CA GLY A 341 8.44 -21.81 -6.66
C GLY A 341 9.55 -21.74 -7.70
N LEU A 342 10.50 -20.82 -7.50
CA LEU A 342 11.48 -20.45 -8.52
C LEU A 342 12.77 -21.28 -8.50
N GLY A 343 13.15 -21.79 -7.33
CA GLY A 343 14.46 -22.38 -7.05
C GLY A 343 15.50 -21.32 -6.66
N ILE A 344 16.40 -21.68 -5.74
CA ILE A 344 17.49 -20.80 -5.28
C ILE A 344 18.83 -21.09 -5.98
N PHE A 345 18.95 -22.26 -6.60
CA PHE A 345 20.12 -22.68 -7.37
C PHE A 345 19.98 -22.33 -8.84
N HIS A 346 21.10 -22.24 -9.55
CA HIS A 346 21.13 -21.96 -10.98
C HIS A 346 21.56 -23.23 -11.74
N PRO A 347 20.90 -23.59 -12.86
CA PRO A 347 21.32 -24.70 -13.71
C PRO A 347 22.65 -24.40 -14.42
N GLU A 348 23.34 -25.43 -14.89
CA GLU A 348 24.57 -25.27 -15.68
C GLU A 348 24.25 -24.75 -17.10
N ALA A 349 25.11 -23.89 -17.64
CA ALA A 349 25.00 -23.47 -19.04
C ALA A 349 25.75 -24.47 -19.94
N PRO A 350 25.27 -24.72 -21.17
CA PRO A 350 26.00 -25.56 -22.13
C PRO A 350 27.44 -25.09 -22.41
N ASP A 351 27.68 -23.78 -22.40
CA ASP A 351 28.99 -23.14 -22.48
C ASP A 351 29.31 -22.38 -21.19
N GLU A 352 30.21 -22.95 -20.39
CA GLU A 352 30.68 -22.43 -19.10
C GLU A 352 31.93 -21.53 -19.21
N GLN A 353 32.28 -21.04 -20.41
CA GLN A 353 33.43 -20.16 -20.57
C GLN A 353 33.41 -18.98 -19.59
N PRO A 354 34.56 -18.68 -18.93
CA PRO A 354 34.60 -17.64 -17.92
C PRO A 354 34.37 -16.26 -18.53
N LEU A 355 33.89 -15.34 -17.70
CA LEU A 355 33.75 -13.93 -18.06
C LEU A 355 35.10 -13.30 -18.41
N THR A 356 35.10 -12.46 -19.44
CA THR A 356 36.21 -11.57 -19.80
C THR A 356 36.49 -10.58 -18.68
N PRO A 357 37.72 -10.04 -18.55
CA PRO A 357 38.07 -9.10 -17.47
C PRO A 357 37.09 -7.93 -17.29
N GLY A 358 36.69 -7.27 -18.39
CA GLY A 358 35.72 -6.17 -18.34
C GLY A 358 34.33 -6.58 -17.80
N ARG A 359 33.85 -7.78 -18.12
CA ARG A 359 32.60 -8.32 -17.59
C ARG A 359 32.72 -8.66 -16.09
N ARG A 360 33.90 -9.11 -15.64
CA ARG A 360 34.12 -9.34 -14.20
C ARG A 360 34.05 -8.03 -13.41
N VAL A 361 34.68 -6.97 -13.92
CA VAL A 361 34.58 -5.62 -13.30
C VAL A 361 33.12 -5.19 -13.26
N LEU A 362 32.39 -5.29 -14.37
CA LEU A 362 30.98 -4.94 -14.43
C LEU A 362 30.14 -5.77 -13.44
N GLY A 363 30.44 -7.05 -13.27
CA GLY A 363 29.75 -7.92 -12.32
C GLY A 363 29.96 -7.49 -10.88
N TRP A 364 31.19 -7.16 -10.49
CA TRP A 364 31.48 -6.64 -9.15
C TRP A 364 30.86 -5.25 -8.91
N LEU A 365 30.84 -4.38 -9.92
CA LEU A 365 30.10 -3.12 -9.86
C LEU A 365 28.60 -3.36 -9.65
N THR A 366 28.04 -4.41 -10.25
CA THR A 366 26.63 -4.76 -10.07
C THR A 366 26.34 -5.32 -8.67
N VAL A 367 27.29 -6.06 -8.09
CA VAL A 367 27.22 -6.46 -6.67
C VAL A 367 27.30 -5.24 -5.74
N LEU A 368 28.10 -4.23 -6.09
CA LEU A 368 28.10 -2.95 -5.36
C LEU A 368 26.75 -2.24 -5.50
N VAL A 369 26.18 -2.17 -6.70
CA VAL A 369 24.83 -1.61 -6.96
C VAL A 369 23.78 -2.33 -6.11
N PHE A 370 23.85 -3.66 -5.99
CA PHE A 370 22.99 -4.42 -5.07
C PHE A 370 23.12 -3.90 -3.65
N GLY A 371 24.33 -3.81 -3.10
CA GLY A 371 24.53 -3.28 -1.74
C GLY A 371 24.03 -1.84 -1.54
N LEU A 372 24.07 -1.02 -2.59
CA LEU A 372 23.57 0.35 -2.57
C LEU A 372 22.03 0.45 -2.68
N CYS A 373 21.40 -0.49 -3.38
CA CYS A 373 19.95 -0.48 -3.65
C CYS A 373 19.15 -1.42 -2.72
N PHE A 374 19.81 -2.36 -2.05
CA PHE A 374 19.17 -3.30 -1.14
C PHE A 374 18.78 -2.60 0.16
N SER A 375 17.54 -2.81 0.60
CA SER A 375 17.04 -2.37 1.89
C SER A 375 16.70 -3.62 2.72
N PRO A 376 17.37 -3.85 3.88
CA PRO A 376 17.11 -5.02 4.72
C PRO A 376 15.67 -5.05 5.27
N ALA A 377 15.10 -3.89 5.57
CA ALA A 377 13.71 -3.75 5.99
C ALA A 377 13.01 -2.82 5.00
N PRO A 378 12.64 -3.30 3.79
CA PRO A 378 12.18 -2.44 2.70
C PRO A 378 10.90 -1.69 3.03
N PHE A 379 10.18 -2.14 4.04
CA PHE A 379 8.95 -1.56 4.52
C PHE A 379 8.90 -1.69 6.04
N THR A 380 8.43 -0.65 6.71
CA THR A 380 8.14 -0.67 8.15
C THR A 380 6.73 -0.15 8.37
N PHE A 381 6.06 -0.67 9.41
CA PHE A 381 4.85 -0.03 9.89
C PHE A 381 5.27 1.26 10.60
N SER A 382 4.60 2.38 10.29
CA SER A 382 4.78 3.60 11.07
C SER A 382 3.86 3.53 12.30
N PRO A 383 4.38 3.29 13.53
CA PRO A 383 3.58 3.35 14.74
C PRO A 383 3.12 4.79 15.07
N ASN A 384 3.74 5.79 14.43
CA ASN A 384 3.35 7.19 14.54
C ASN A 384 2.22 7.52 13.55
N ALA A 385 1.11 6.79 13.64
CA ALA A 385 -0.11 7.54 13.84
C ALA A 385 0.00 8.07 15.27
N LEU A 386 0.59 9.26 15.47
CA LEU A 386 0.14 10.06 16.60
C LEU A 386 -1.38 9.96 16.54
N PRO A 387 -2.08 9.44 17.58
CA PRO A 387 -3.54 9.51 17.59
C PRO A 387 -3.83 10.94 17.27
N ALA A 388 -4.52 11.18 16.13
CA ALA A 388 -4.64 12.49 15.51
C ALA A 388 -4.75 13.49 16.65
N ALA A 389 -3.68 14.28 16.91
CA ALA A 389 -3.58 15.05 18.15
C ALA A 389 -4.95 15.69 18.31
N PRO A 390 -5.74 15.31 19.33
CA PRO A 390 -7.21 15.37 19.30
C PRO A 390 -7.53 16.71 18.72
N GLN A 391 -8.05 16.72 17.47
CA GLN A 391 -8.02 17.89 16.59
C GLN A 391 -8.13 19.08 17.49
N ARG A 392 -7.02 19.81 17.71
CA ARG A 392 -7.04 20.85 18.74
C ARG A 392 -8.25 21.67 18.35
N PRO A 393 -9.34 21.66 19.17
CA PRO A 393 -10.66 22.04 18.69
C PRO A 393 -10.42 23.35 17.98
N ALA A 394 -10.77 23.41 16.69
CA ALA A 394 -10.47 24.56 15.84
C ALA A 394 -10.67 25.78 16.75
N PRO A 395 -9.59 26.55 17.05
CA PRO A 395 -9.54 27.42 18.22
C PRO A 395 -10.88 28.11 18.26
N PRO A 396 -11.67 27.91 19.36
CA PRO A 396 -13.11 28.13 19.35
C PRO A 396 -13.32 29.37 18.55
N ARG A 397 -13.97 29.26 17.36
CA ARG A 397 -14.06 30.39 16.42
C ARG A 397 -14.27 31.58 17.30
N VAL A 398 -13.27 32.46 17.40
CA VAL A 398 -13.39 33.63 18.27
C VAL A 398 -14.70 34.20 17.78
N PRO A 399 -15.77 34.21 18.59
CA PRO A 399 -17.05 34.67 18.11
C PRO A 399 -16.71 36.03 17.52
N GLU A 400 -16.98 36.20 16.21
CA GLU A 400 -16.77 37.49 15.57
C GLU A 400 -17.24 38.52 16.58
N PRO A 401 -16.39 39.50 16.94
CA PRO A 401 -16.72 40.43 18.00
C PRO A 401 -18.13 40.90 17.73
N MET A 402 -19.03 40.64 18.69
CA MET A 402 -20.45 40.88 18.55
C MET A 402 -20.64 42.17 17.77
N PRO A 403 -21.43 42.19 16.68
CA PRO A 403 -21.72 43.43 16.01
C PRO A 403 -22.22 44.39 17.08
N THR A 404 -21.39 45.39 17.35
CA THR A 404 -21.72 46.45 18.27
C THR A 404 -22.98 47.10 17.75
N SER A 405 -24.02 47.12 18.61
CA SER A 405 -25.33 47.77 18.48
C SER A 405 -26.55 46.84 18.22
N ALA A 406 -27.26 46.56 19.32
CA ALA A 406 -28.69 46.83 19.47
C ALA A 406 -29.72 46.38 18.41
N SER A 407 -29.66 45.13 17.93
CA SER A 407 -30.85 44.48 17.35
C SER A 407 -31.01 43.06 17.86
N ALA A 408 -32.18 42.74 18.42
CA ALA A 408 -32.55 41.36 18.74
C ALA A 408 -32.40 40.49 17.47
N PRO A 409 -31.98 39.22 17.60
CA PRO A 409 -31.86 38.33 16.44
C PRO A 409 -33.20 38.22 15.72
N ASP A 410 -33.19 38.30 14.38
CA ASP A 410 -34.38 38.09 13.58
C ASP A 410 -34.83 36.63 13.69
N ARG A 411 -35.82 36.40 14.54
CA ARG A 411 -36.37 35.06 14.81
C ARG A 411 -37.25 34.53 13.67
N THR A 412 -37.55 35.36 12.68
CA THR A 412 -38.32 34.95 11.49
C THR A 412 -37.41 34.34 10.42
N ALA A 413 -36.10 34.58 10.49
CA ALA A 413 -35.13 34.04 9.54
C ALA A 413 -35.00 32.50 9.62
N PRO A 414 -34.99 31.79 8.48
CA PRO A 414 -34.76 30.34 8.43
C PRO A 414 -33.47 29.89 9.13
N GLU A 415 -32.39 30.66 8.95
CA GLU A 415 -31.06 30.40 9.53
C GLU A 415 -31.07 30.42 11.06
N TYR A 416 -31.94 31.22 11.66
CA TYR A 416 -32.12 31.27 13.11
C TYR A 416 -32.58 29.93 13.67
N ARG A 417 -33.50 29.24 12.97
CA ARG A 417 -34.02 27.94 13.42
C ARG A 417 -32.98 26.85 13.35
N TRP A 418 -32.20 26.82 12.28
CA TRP A 418 -31.12 25.84 12.15
C TRP A 418 -30.10 26.02 13.27
N THR A 419 -29.71 27.28 13.52
CA THR A 419 -28.79 27.62 14.60
C THR A 419 -29.38 27.30 15.98
N LEU A 420 -30.65 27.60 16.21
CA LEU A 420 -31.33 27.30 17.46
C LEU A 420 -31.51 25.78 17.67
N ALA A 421 -31.87 25.04 16.63
CA ALA A 421 -32.04 23.59 16.67
C ALA A 421 -30.72 22.87 16.96
N ALA A 422 -29.61 23.32 16.35
CA ALA A 422 -28.27 22.83 16.64
C ALA A 422 -27.88 23.08 18.10
N ARG A 423 -28.12 24.29 18.62
CA ARG A 423 -27.86 24.61 20.04
C ARG A 423 -28.67 23.74 21.00
N ILE A 424 -29.95 23.52 20.72
CA ILE A 424 -30.80 22.65 21.54
C ILE A 424 -30.27 21.21 21.52
N ALA A 425 -29.90 20.70 20.34
CA ALA A 425 -29.34 19.36 20.20
C ALA A 425 -28.03 19.21 20.99
N ASP A 426 -27.13 20.19 20.92
CA ASP A 426 -25.88 20.19 21.70
C ASP A 426 -26.16 20.15 23.21
N GLN A 427 -27.09 20.99 23.70
CA GLN A 427 -27.46 21.01 25.11
C GLN A 427 -28.13 19.70 25.57
N MET A 428 -28.92 19.07 24.70
CA MET A 428 -29.54 17.77 24.96
C MET A 428 -28.50 16.64 25.05
N LEU A 429 -27.48 16.65 24.18
CA LEU A 429 -26.36 15.69 24.25
C LEU A 429 -25.54 15.88 25.52
N GLU A 430 -25.25 17.12 25.91
CA GLU A 430 -24.56 17.42 27.17
C GLU A 430 -25.36 16.94 28.39
N ALA A 431 -26.70 16.93 28.28
CA ALA A 431 -27.60 16.41 29.31
C ALA A 431 -27.78 14.88 29.26
N GLY A 432 -27.13 14.17 28.32
CA GLY A 432 -27.21 12.71 28.16
C GLY A 432 -28.52 12.21 27.53
N LEU A 433 -29.22 13.05 26.78
CA LEU A 433 -30.48 12.69 26.12
C LEU A 433 -30.23 12.11 24.72
N SER A 434 -31.02 11.10 24.37
CA SER A 434 -30.91 10.35 23.11
C SER A 434 -31.83 10.88 22.02
N HIS A 435 -31.67 10.39 20.78
CA HIS A 435 -32.58 10.69 19.67
C HIS A 435 -34.02 10.21 19.94
N ARG A 436 -34.20 9.18 20.78
CA ARG A 436 -35.53 8.70 21.22
C ARG A 436 -36.23 9.76 22.06
N ASP A 437 -35.49 10.45 22.92
CA ASP A 437 -36.01 11.50 23.79
C ASP A 437 -36.61 12.66 22.99
N VAL A 438 -35.93 13.12 21.93
CA VAL A 438 -36.48 14.15 21.04
C VAL A 438 -37.69 13.65 20.25
N ASN A 439 -37.74 12.36 19.95
CA ASN A 439 -38.89 11.80 19.25
C ASN A 439 -40.13 11.67 20.16
N GLU A 440 -39.93 11.47 21.46
CA GLU A 440 -41.00 11.43 22.48
C GLU A 440 -41.47 12.83 22.91
N ALA A 441 -40.75 13.90 22.56
CA ALA A 441 -41.16 15.29 22.80
C ALA A 441 -42.25 15.72 21.82
N THR A 442 -43.51 15.66 22.24
CA THR A 442 -44.67 15.94 21.37
C THR A 442 -45.17 17.38 21.45
N THR A 443 -44.67 18.15 22.41
CA THR A 443 -45.07 19.55 22.64
C THR A 443 -43.87 20.52 22.69
N PRO A 444 -44.09 21.82 22.40
CA PRO A 444 -43.06 22.85 22.58
C PRO A 444 -42.39 22.86 23.96
N ASP A 445 -43.16 22.64 25.02
CA ASP A 445 -42.63 22.65 26.40
C ASP A 445 -41.70 21.45 26.68
N ASP A 446 -41.91 20.31 26.00
CA ASP A 446 -41.02 19.15 26.10
C ASP A 446 -39.62 19.44 25.54
N VAL A 447 -39.53 20.16 24.41
CA VAL A 447 -38.25 20.53 23.81
C VAL A 447 -37.57 21.64 24.62
N ILE A 448 -38.34 22.61 25.12
CA ILE A 448 -37.83 23.71 25.95
C ILE A 448 -37.23 23.19 27.26
N SER A 449 -37.93 22.28 27.94
CA SER A 449 -37.47 21.71 29.20
C SER A 449 -36.18 20.89 29.05
N ARG A 450 -36.07 20.14 27.95
CA ARG A 450 -34.88 19.33 27.64
C ARG A 450 -33.69 20.14 27.12
N GLY A 451 -33.93 21.27 26.45
CA GLY A 451 -32.89 22.15 25.88
C GLY A 451 -32.45 23.32 26.76
N ALA A 452 -33.04 23.54 27.95
CA ALA A 452 -32.70 24.64 28.86
C ALA A 452 -32.60 26.03 28.17
N LEU A 453 -33.60 26.35 27.34
CA LEU A 453 -33.58 27.53 26.48
C LEU A 453 -33.68 28.86 27.25
N PRO A 454 -32.98 29.93 26.82
CA PRO A 454 -33.20 31.29 27.31
C PRO A 454 -34.67 31.73 27.13
N LYS A 455 -35.17 32.59 28.02
CA LYS A 455 -36.59 33.03 28.04
C LYS A 455 -37.13 33.47 26.67
N ALA A 456 -36.30 34.15 25.87
CA ALA A 456 -36.72 34.68 24.59
C ALA A 456 -36.82 33.60 23.48
N ASP A 457 -36.01 32.54 23.56
CA ASP A 457 -36.05 31.40 22.62
C ASP A 457 -37.14 30.42 23.00
N ALA A 458 -37.38 30.23 24.30
CA ALA A 458 -38.51 29.49 24.81
C ALA A 458 -39.85 30.11 24.37
N ALA A 459 -39.96 31.44 24.36
CA ALA A 459 -41.15 32.15 23.87
C ALA A 459 -41.40 31.90 22.37
N TYR A 460 -40.33 31.87 21.57
CA TYR A 460 -40.41 31.57 20.15
C TYR A 460 -40.86 30.12 19.89
N VAL A 461 -40.25 29.13 20.57
CA VAL A 461 -40.61 27.71 20.41
C VAL A 461 -42.06 27.45 20.83
N ARG A 462 -42.57 28.12 21.88
CA ARG A 462 -43.99 28.06 22.27
C ARG A 462 -44.95 28.68 21.25
N GLY A 463 -44.46 29.60 20.43
CA GLY A 463 -45.26 30.26 19.39
C GLY A 463 -45.48 29.41 18.15
N LEU A 464 -44.82 28.25 18.03
CA LEU A 464 -44.95 27.37 16.87
C LEU A 464 -46.25 26.56 16.91
N GLN A 465 -46.91 26.44 15.76
CA GLN A 465 -48.09 25.62 15.56
C GLN A 465 -47.72 24.13 15.48
N VAL A 466 -48.47 23.29 16.18
CA VAL A 466 -48.31 21.82 16.11
C VAL A 466 -49.17 21.28 14.97
N LEU A 467 -48.53 20.61 14.00
CA LEU A 467 -49.19 19.94 12.87
C LEU A 467 -49.13 18.41 13.02
N PRO A 468 -50.03 17.64 12.39
CA PRO A 468 -49.89 16.18 12.33
C PRO A 468 -48.51 15.76 11.77
N ASP A 469 -47.91 14.69 12.31
CA ASP A 469 -46.55 14.25 11.94
C ASP A 469 -46.41 13.93 10.44
N GLY A 470 -47.47 13.43 9.80
CA GLY A 470 -47.51 13.17 8.37
C GLY A 470 -47.30 14.44 7.54
N ASP A 471 -48.02 15.52 7.89
CA ASP A 471 -47.94 16.80 7.18
C ASP A 471 -46.59 17.49 7.43
N ALA A 472 -46.07 17.43 8.65
CA ALA A 472 -44.76 17.98 9.00
C ALA A 472 -43.61 17.26 8.27
N ARG A 473 -43.69 15.93 8.13
CA ARG A 473 -42.72 15.13 7.37
C ARG A 473 -42.76 15.44 5.88
N ASP A 474 -43.94 15.62 5.30
CA ASP A 474 -44.08 16.00 3.89
C ASP A 474 -43.58 17.43 3.62
N LEU A 475 -43.77 18.35 4.56
CA LEU A 475 -43.16 19.69 4.52
C LEU A 475 -41.63 19.58 4.58
N PHE A 476 -41.09 18.79 5.51
CA PHE A 476 -39.66 18.56 5.64
C PHE A 476 -39.03 17.97 4.37
N VAL A 477 -39.63 16.93 3.80
CA VAL A 477 -39.15 16.27 2.57
C VAL A 477 -39.21 17.22 1.38
N ARG A 478 -40.24 18.07 1.27
CA ARG A 478 -40.33 19.10 0.23
C ARG A 478 -39.20 20.12 0.37
N HIS A 479 -38.99 20.63 1.58
CA HIS A 479 -37.93 21.61 1.87
C HIS A 479 -36.52 21.05 1.60
N ALA A 480 -36.26 19.78 1.98
CA ALA A 480 -34.98 19.13 1.75
C ALA A 480 -34.68 18.84 0.26
N ARG A 481 -35.72 18.79 -0.60
CA ARG A 481 -35.57 18.52 -2.05
C ARG A 481 -35.51 19.79 -2.90
N SER A 482 -35.97 20.94 -2.41
CA SER A 482 -35.89 22.22 -3.10
C SER A 482 -34.54 22.91 -2.87
N LYS A 483 -33.91 23.42 -3.94
CA LYS A 483 -32.93 24.51 -3.80
C LYS A 483 -33.65 25.76 -3.23
N PRO A 484 -32.98 26.61 -2.43
CA PRO A 484 -33.62 27.65 -1.63
C PRO A 484 -34.53 28.53 -2.50
N HIS A 485 -35.82 28.55 -2.18
CA HIS A 485 -36.79 29.46 -2.78
C HIS A 485 -37.02 30.61 -1.80
N GLU A 486 -37.03 31.85 -2.30
CA GLU A 486 -37.28 33.07 -1.51
C GLU A 486 -38.71 33.14 -0.90
N ASP A 487 -39.59 32.19 -1.23
CA ASP A 487 -41.02 32.20 -0.87
C ASP A 487 -41.47 30.98 -0.03
N ASP A 488 -40.68 30.51 0.95
CA ASP A 488 -41.18 29.56 1.97
C ASP A 488 -41.48 30.20 3.37
N PRO A 489 -42.39 31.21 3.49
CA PRO A 489 -42.79 31.74 4.79
C PRO A 489 -43.62 30.76 5.64
N ASN A 490 -44.15 29.68 5.08
CA ASN A 490 -45.14 28.83 5.77
C ASN A 490 -44.54 27.56 6.41
N CYS A 491 -43.38 27.06 5.99
CA CYS A 491 -42.66 26.04 6.79
C CYS A 491 -42.17 26.61 8.13
N CYS A 492 -42.20 27.93 8.27
CA CYS A 492 -41.62 28.63 9.39
C CYS A 492 -42.44 28.50 10.69
N ASP A 493 -43.72 28.21 10.65
CA ASP A 493 -44.54 28.30 11.87
C ASP A 493 -44.83 26.93 12.51
N THR A 494 -44.11 25.88 12.12
CA THR A 494 -44.45 24.50 12.54
C THR A 494 -43.47 23.91 13.57
N PHE A 495 -44.01 23.47 14.72
CA PHE A 495 -43.24 22.83 15.80
C PHE A 495 -42.63 21.49 15.38
N ASN A 496 -43.40 20.62 14.72
CA ASN A 496 -42.92 19.29 14.34
C ASN A 496 -41.82 19.32 13.25
N PHE A 497 -41.83 20.34 12.38
CA PHE A 497 -40.71 20.59 11.48
C PHE A 497 -39.46 21.00 12.27
N PHE A 498 -39.59 21.92 13.21
CA PHE A 498 -38.48 22.33 14.09
C PHE A 498 -37.91 21.16 14.92
N ARG A 499 -38.77 20.31 15.47
CA ARG A 499 -38.40 19.08 16.18
C ARG A 499 -37.58 18.13 15.30
N GLN A 500 -37.93 17.99 14.02
CA GLN A 500 -37.15 17.17 13.07
C GLN A 500 -35.76 17.76 12.80
N LEU A 501 -35.60 19.10 12.77
CA LEU A 501 -34.28 19.72 12.67
C LEU A 501 -33.40 19.40 13.89
N VAL A 502 -33.96 19.44 15.10
CA VAL A 502 -33.26 19.06 16.34
C VAL A 502 -32.86 17.58 16.28
N TRP A 503 -33.79 16.70 15.88
CA TRP A 503 -33.54 15.27 15.75
C TRP A 503 -32.42 14.96 14.75
N ILE A 504 -32.37 15.65 13.60
CA ILE A 504 -31.28 15.49 12.63
C ILE A 504 -29.95 15.96 13.21
N ASN A 505 -29.90 17.08 13.92
CA ASN A 505 -28.66 17.55 14.52
C ASN A 505 -28.11 16.56 15.56
N LEU A 506 -28.98 15.83 16.26
CA LEU A 506 -28.58 14.69 17.09
C LEU A 506 -28.04 13.52 16.25
N TYR A 507 -28.70 13.17 15.14
CA TYR A 507 -28.30 12.04 14.27
C TYR A 507 -27.06 12.31 13.42
N SER A 508 -26.74 13.59 13.15
CA SER A 508 -25.63 14.00 12.27
C SER A 508 -24.25 13.76 12.89
N ARG A 509 -24.19 13.31 14.15
CA ARG A 509 -22.96 12.89 14.79
C ARG A 509 -22.90 11.35 14.82
N PRO A 510 -21.84 10.73 14.29
CA PRO A 510 -21.65 9.31 14.46
C PRO A 510 -21.33 9.05 15.94
N ASP A 511 -22.31 8.54 16.68
CA ASP A 511 -22.10 8.13 18.06
C ASP A 511 -21.13 6.95 18.12
N GLU A 512 -20.03 7.16 18.84
CA GLU A 512 -19.30 6.12 19.53
C GLU A 512 -20.25 5.49 20.57
N ASP A 513 -20.36 4.16 20.51
CA ASP A 513 -20.77 3.25 21.58
C ASP A 513 -22.14 3.46 22.26
N GLU A 514 -23.13 2.62 21.90
CA GLU A 514 -23.88 1.85 22.91
C GLU A 514 -24.61 0.61 22.35
N VAL A 515 -24.03 -0.55 22.65
CA VAL A 515 -24.59 -1.87 22.95
C VAL A 515 -26.11 -2.05 22.76
N LEU A 516 -26.51 -2.89 21.79
CA LEU A 516 -27.77 -3.64 21.83
C LEU A 516 -27.52 -5.01 22.50
N PRO A 517 -28.18 -5.36 23.63
CA PRO A 517 -28.29 -6.73 24.06
C PRO A 517 -29.60 -7.36 23.53
N GLY A 518 -29.46 -8.53 22.89
CA GLY A 518 -30.53 -9.55 22.77
C GLY A 518 -31.55 -9.37 21.66
#